data_AF-A0A0D6AZF6-F1
#
_entry.id   AF-A0A0D6AZF6-F1
#
_cell.length_a   1.000
_cell.length_b   1.000
_cell.length_c   1.000
_cell.angle_alpha   90.00
_cell.angle_beta   90.00
_cell.angle_gamma   90.00
#
_symmetry.space_group_name_H-M   'P 1'
#
loop_
_entity.id
_entity.type
_entity.pdbx_description
1 polymer ?
#
loop_
_entity_poly.entity_id
_entity_poly.type
_entity_poly.pdbx_seq_one_letter_code
_entity_poly.pdbx_strand_id
1 'polypeptide(L)'
;MGYPITNKTRRTQFEIWDLVVKQAKLQGVVGIYYDEAQHIMRGKSDAEVLSVLDAFKTLMKSHDWPLMLILSGVPELGGYVQREPQLDRLMTRIEFQEIDLSSAPGHPAQDYETLNEIVGSYAISAGLNVDTGLPTGDFLHRLATAGAFRWGLVIDMVVDAVALAVARREGVVARSDFVAAWCEKTGMNQLATPFTHDSYERMFRRDKPFRAAIGT
;
A
#
# COMPACT_ATOMS: atom_id res chain seq x y z
N MET A 1 26.55 8.15 4.22
CA MET A 1 27.41 8.78 3.20
C MET A 1 27.71 10.21 3.63
N GLY A 2 28.98 10.57 3.83
CA GLY A 2 29.43 11.86 4.36
C GLY A 2 30.08 12.77 3.29
N TYR A 3 29.31 13.18 2.28
CA TYR A 3 29.75 14.25 1.39
C TYR A 3 29.43 15.60 2.03
N PRO A 4 30.39 16.54 2.17
CA PRO A 4 30.10 17.87 2.67
C PRO A 4 29.23 18.59 1.64
N ILE A 5 27.94 18.74 1.95
CA ILE A 5 27.05 19.67 1.24
C ILE A 5 27.43 21.07 1.75
N THR A 6 28.50 21.65 1.20
CA THR A 6 28.84 23.03 1.48
C THR A 6 27.77 23.94 0.86
N ASN A 7 27.09 24.68 1.74
CA ASN A 7 25.96 25.58 1.46
C ASN A 7 26.31 26.82 0.60
N LYS A 8 27.41 26.77 -0.17
CA LYS A 8 27.99 27.92 -0.90
C LYS A 8 27.89 27.84 -2.42
N THR A 9 27.26 26.82 -2.97
CA THR A 9 26.98 26.78 -4.40
C THR A 9 25.58 26.23 -4.55
N ARG A 10 24.66 27.06 -5.02
CA ARG A 10 23.35 26.62 -5.50
C ARG A 10 23.64 25.77 -6.74
N ARG A 11 24.09 24.54 -6.53
CA ARG A 11 24.41 23.61 -7.60
C ARG A 11 23.18 23.56 -8.48
N THR A 12 23.39 23.77 -9.78
CA THR A 12 22.26 23.71 -10.71
C THR A 12 21.68 22.31 -10.62
N GLN A 13 20.36 22.18 -10.84
CA GLN A 13 19.67 20.88 -10.82
C GLN A 13 20.45 19.84 -11.67
N PHE A 14 21.01 20.28 -12.79
CA PHE A 14 21.90 19.52 -13.66
C PHE A 14 23.15 18.91 -12.97
N GLU A 15 23.90 19.70 -12.18
CA GLU A 15 25.12 19.23 -11.49
C GLU A 15 24.82 18.18 -10.41
N ILE A 16 23.66 18.28 -9.75
CA ILE A 16 23.24 17.27 -8.77
C ILE A 16 22.96 15.95 -9.49
N TRP A 17 22.34 16.00 -10.67
CA TRP A 17 21.98 14.78 -11.40
C TRP A 17 23.18 14.10 -12.06
N ASP A 18 24.15 14.86 -12.56
CA ASP A 18 25.41 14.27 -13.04
C ASP A 18 26.14 13.50 -11.92
N LEU A 19 26.11 14.04 -10.69
CA LEU A 19 26.64 13.34 -9.52
C LEU A 19 25.86 12.06 -9.20
N VAL A 20 24.53 12.08 -9.32
CA VAL A 20 23.68 10.89 -9.13
C VAL A 20 24.03 9.81 -10.16
N VAL A 21 24.12 10.16 -11.45
CA VAL A 21 24.47 9.21 -12.52
C VAL A 21 25.88 8.66 -12.32
N LYS A 22 26.85 9.54 -12.01
CA LYS A 22 28.23 9.14 -11.72
C LYS A 22 28.30 8.19 -10.53
N GLN A 23 27.59 8.50 -9.45
CA GLN A 23 27.57 7.65 -8.26
C GLN A 23 26.89 6.30 -8.54
N ALA A 24 25.77 6.32 -9.26
CA ALA A 24 25.08 5.09 -9.64
C ALA A 24 25.97 4.19 -10.47
N LYS A 25 26.69 4.75 -11.45
CA LYS A 25 27.68 4.03 -12.26
C LYS A 25 28.83 3.47 -11.42
N LEU A 26 29.39 4.26 -10.51
CA LEU A 26 30.47 3.80 -9.61
C LEU A 26 30.03 2.69 -8.65
N GLN A 27 28.74 2.61 -8.33
CA GLN A 27 28.17 1.61 -7.44
C GLN A 27 27.49 0.44 -8.19
N GLY A 28 27.47 0.46 -9.53
CA GLY A 28 26.76 -0.55 -10.33
C GLY A 28 25.23 -0.53 -10.14
N VAL A 29 24.66 0.59 -9.69
CA VAL A 29 23.22 0.75 -9.47
C VAL A 29 22.54 1.06 -10.79
N VAL A 30 21.53 0.27 -11.16
CA VAL A 30 20.79 0.39 -12.43
C VAL A 30 19.38 0.94 -12.26
N GLY A 31 18.93 1.17 -11.04
CA GLY A 31 17.59 1.71 -10.77
C GLY A 31 17.50 2.51 -9.47
N ILE A 32 16.54 3.43 -9.44
CA ILE A 32 16.21 4.26 -8.28
C ILE A 32 14.72 4.05 -7.97
N TYR A 33 14.44 3.70 -6.72
CA TYR A 33 13.10 3.55 -6.19
C TYR A 33 12.73 4.74 -5.31
N TYR A 34 11.59 5.37 -5.61
CA TYR A 34 10.98 6.41 -4.78
C TYR A 34 9.67 5.89 -4.21
N ASP A 35 9.66 5.70 -2.90
CA ASP A 35 8.45 5.35 -2.16
C ASP A 35 7.60 6.58 -1.84
N GLU A 36 6.28 6.43 -1.93
CA GLU A 36 5.29 7.50 -1.75
C GLU A 36 5.63 8.77 -2.55
N ALA A 37 6.02 8.58 -3.82
CA ALA A 37 6.61 9.59 -4.68
C ALA A 37 5.72 10.84 -4.86
N GLN A 38 4.39 10.73 -4.67
CA GLN A 38 3.50 11.90 -4.72
C GLN A 38 3.87 12.97 -3.68
N HIS A 39 4.50 12.61 -2.56
CA HIS A 39 4.95 13.58 -1.57
C HIS A 39 6.00 14.54 -2.12
N ILE A 40 6.77 14.12 -3.13
CA ILE A 40 7.72 14.99 -3.81
C ILE A 40 6.99 16.13 -4.53
N MET A 41 5.74 15.91 -4.99
CA MET A 41 4.98 16.87 -5.80
C MET A 41 3.91 17.63 -5.01
N ARG A 42 3.37 17.04 -3.93
CA ARG A 42 2.30 17.62 -3.12
C ARG A 42 2.70 19.00 -2.58
N GLY A 43 1.80 19.97 -2.74
CA GLY A 43 1.98 21.34 -2.25
C GLY A 43 2.96 22.21 -3.07
N LYS A 44 3.53 21.67 -4.15
CA LYS A 44 4.38 22.44 -5.07
C LYS A 44 3.55 23.15 -6.14
N SER A 45 4.10 24.25 -6.66
CA SER A 45 3.54 24.94 -7.83
C SER A 45 3.70 24.10 -9.10
N ASP A 46 2.92 24.43 -10.12
CA ASP A 46 2.95 23.71 -11.41
C ASP A 46 4.32 23.72 -12.07
N ALA A 47 5.04 24.83 -11.99
CA ALA A 47 6.39 24.96 -12.54
C ALA A 47 7.39 24.05 -11.80
N GLU A 48 7.27 23.94 -10.48
CA GLU A 48 8.13 23.07 -9.67
C GLU A 48 7.84 21.60 -9.93
N VAL A 49 6.57 21.21 -10.05
CA VAL A 49 6.20 19.83 -10.42
C VAL A 49 6.81 19.45 -11.77
N LEU A 50 6.65 20.29 -12.80
CA LEU A 50 7.22 20.04 -14.12
C LEU A 50 8.75 19.97 -14.10
N SER A 51 9.42 20.81 -13.30
CA SER A 51 10.87 20.75 -13.11
C SER A 51 11.33 19.42 -12.51
N VAL A 52 10.56 18.83 -11.57
CA VAL A 52 10.90 17.50 -11.03
C VAL A 52 10.66 16.41 -12.07
N LEU A 53 9.56 16.45 -12.81
CA LEU A 53 9.26 15.46 -13.85
C LEU A 53 10.28 15.50 -15.00
N ASP A 54 10.75 16.69 -15.37
CA ASP A 54 11.81 16.88 -16.37
C ASP A 54 13.15 16.26 -15.91
N ALA A 55 13.45 16.37 -14.61
CA ALA A 55 14.61 15.71 -14.03
C ALA A 55 14.49 14.17 -14.08
N PHE A 56 13.34 13.61 -13.72
CA PHE A 56 13.09 12.17 -13.85
C PHE A 56 13.25 11.68 -15.29
N LYS A 57 12.70 12.43 -16.24
CA LYS A 57 12.87 12.16 -17.67
C LYS A 57 14.35 12.15 -18.08
N THR A 58 15.14 13.11 -17.59
CA THR A 58 16.57 13.20 -17.89
C THR A 58 17.34 12.00 -17.36
N LEU A 59 17.02 11.51 -16.16
CA LEU A 59 17.65 10.30 -15.58
C LEU A 59 17.43 9.06 -16.45
N MET A 60 16.23 8.90 -16.99
CA MET A 60 15.88 7.75 -17.84
C MET A 60 16.51 7.83 -19.24
N LYS A 61 16.79 9.05 -19.74
CA LYS A 61 17.36 9.29 -21.08
C LYS A 61 18.88 9.38 -21.12
N SER A 62 19.57 9.18 -20.00
CA SER A 62 21.03 9.14 -19.96
C SER A 62 21.54 7.99 -20.84
N HIS A 63 22.31 8.31 -21.88
CA HIS A 63 22.80 7.32 -22.86
C HIS A 63 23.97 6.49 -22.30
N ASP A 64 24.75 7.06 -21.38
CA ASP A 64 25.93 6.40 -20.82
C ASP A 64 25.60 5.42 -19.68
N TRP A 65 24.49 5.66 -18.97
CA TRP A 65 24.02 4.82 -17.87
C TRP A 65 22.53 5.11 -17.61
N PRO A 66 21.61 4.48 -18.37
CA PRO A 66 20.19 4.71 -18.19
C PRO A 66 19.73 4.13 -16.85
N LEU A 67 19.09 4.95 -16.03
CA LEU A 67 18.55 4.53 -14.75
C LEU A 67 17.08 4.15 -14.88
N MET A 68 16.73 2.97 -14.39
CA MET A 68 15.35 2.56 -14.21
C MET A 68 14.72 3.33 -13.04
N LEU A 69 13.63 4.04 -13.28
CA LEU A 69 12.87 4.70 -12.23
C LEU A 69 11.68 3.82 -11.81
N ILE A 70 11.56 3.58 -10.51
CA ILE A 70 10.41 2.92 -9.90
C ILE A 70 9.76 3.92 -8.96
N LEU A 71 8.51 4.28 -9.25
CA LEU A 71 7.73 5.22 -8.43
C LEU A 71 6.52 4.47 -7.87
N SER A 72 6.41 4.36 -6.56
CA SER A 72 5.21 3.88 -5.87
C SER A 72 4.50 5.03 -5.18
N GLY A 73 3.21 4.84 -4.92
CA GLY A 73 2.40 5.85 -4.25
C GLY A 73 0.91 5.65 -4.44
N VAL A 74 0.14 6.62 -3.96
CA VAL A 74 -1.32 6.65 -4.13
C VAL A 74 -1.71 7.06 -5.56
N PRO A 75 -2.97 6.83 -6.00
CA PRO A 75 -3.40 7.11 -7.38
C PRO A 75 -3.13 8.53 -7.90
N GLU A 76 -3.07 9.52 -7.00
CA GLU A 76 -2.68 10.91 -7.31
C GLU A 76 -1.34 11.01 -8.05
N LEU A 77 -0.39 10.12 -7.76
CA LEU A 77 0.91 10.06 -8.43
C LEU A 77 0.78 9.93 -9.95
N GLY A 78 -0.17 9.09 -10.40
CA GLY A 78 -0.44 8.89 -11.81
C GLY A 78 -0.82 10.19 -12.52
N GLY A 79 -1.57 11.06 -11.85
CA GLY A 79 -1.94 12.39 -12.34
C GLY A 79 -0.75 13.33 -12.47
N TYR A 80 0.21 13.29 -11.54
CA TYR A 80 1.44 14.07 -11.68
C TYR A 80 2.28 13.61 -12.87
N VAL A 81 2.51 12.30 -13.02
CA VAL A 81 3.35 11.75 -14.10
C VAL A 81 2.78 12.09 -15.49
N GLN A 82 1.45 12.10 -15.67
CA GLN A 82 0.81 12.45 -16.94
C GLN A 82 1.07 13.88 -17.41
N ARG A 83 1.48 14.78 -16.50
CA ARG A 83 1.78 16.17 -16.83
C ARG A 83 3.02 16.32 -17.70
N GLU A 84 3.90 15.31 -17.73
CA GLU A 84 5.05 15.23 -18.63
C GLU A 84 4.88 14.02 -19.55
N PRO A 85 4.27 14.19 -20.74
CA PRO A 85 3.96 13.09 -21.66
C PRO A 85 5.17 12.27 -22.09
N GLN A 86 6.38 12.86 -22.09
CA GLN A 86 7.59 12.11 -22.44
C GLN A 86 7.99 11.15 -21.32
N LEU A 87 7.82 11.53 -20.06
CA LEU A 87 8.07 10.64 -18.92
C LEU A 87 7.00 9.55 -18.88
N ASP A 88 5.72 9.92 -19.06
CA ASP A 88 4.61 8.97 -19.04
C ASP A 88 4.81 7.81 -20.03
N ARG A 89 5.32 8.09 -21.23
CA ARG A 89 5.61 7.08 -22.26
C ARG A 89 6.78 6.15 -21.95
N LEU A 90 7.66 6.55 -21.02
CA LEU A 90 8.79 5.73 -20.59
C LEU A 90 8.42 4.84 -19.39
N MET A 91 7.29 5.10 -18.73
CA MET A 91 6.87 4.42 -17.52
C MET A 91 5.90 3.28 -17.83
N THR A 92 6.10 2.14 -17.19
CA THR A 92 5.07 1.09 -17.12
C THR A 92 4.22 1.32 -15.88
N ARG A 93 2.90 1.42 -16.06
CA ARG A 93 1.94 1.60 -14.97
C ARG A 93 1.46 0.24 -14.50
N ILE A 94 1.59 -0.01 -13.20
CA ILE A 94 1.01 -1.16 -12.52
C ILE A 94 0.08 -0.60 -11.46
N GLU A 95 -1.20 -0.94 -11.55
CA GLU A 95 -2.21 -0.54 -10.58
C GLU A 95 -2.67 -1.76 -9.80
N PHE A 96 -2.56 -1.70 -8.48
CA PHE A 96 -3.13 -2.69 -7.59
C PHE A 96 -4.61 -2.38 -7.39
N GLN A 97 -5.47 -3.28 -7.86
CA GLN A 97 -6.91 -3.13 -7.71
C GLN A 97 -7.33 -3.35 -6.25
N GLU A 98 -8.47 -2.77 -5.89
CA GLU A 98 -9.16 -3.09 -4.64
C GLU A 98 -9.56 -4.58 -4.62
N ILE A 99 -9.84 -5.10 -3.43
CA ILE A 99 -10.38 -6.44 -3.25
C ILE A 99 -11.78 -6.50 -3.91
N ASP A 100 -11.95 -7.41 -4.87
CA ASP A 100 -13.19 -7.68 -5.57
C ASP A 100 -13.77 -9.03 -5.14
N LEU A 101 -14.87 -8.96 -4.39
CA LEU A 101 -15.62 -10.14 -3.93
C LEU A 101 -16.90 -10.38 -4.72
N SER A 102 -17.10 -9.65 -5.82
CA SER A 102 -18.26 -9.85 -6.68
C SER A 102 -18.08 -11.12 -7.51
N SER A 103 -19.14 -11.91 -7.57
CA SER A 103 -19.19 -13.09 -8.44
C SER A 103 -20.08 -12.79 -9.65
N ALA A 104 -19.54 -12.96 -10.86
CA ALA A 104 -20.29 -12.87 -12.10
C ALA A 104 -20.13 -14.18 -12.91
N PRO A 105 -21.05 -14.50 -13.84
CA PRO A 105 -20.87 -15.64 -14.74
C PRO A 105 -19.53 -15.57 -15.47
N GLY A 106 -18.65 -16.54 -15.25
CA GLY A 106 -17.30 -16.57 -15.83
C GLY A 106 -16.24 -15.75 -15.07
N HIS A 107 -16.61 -15.08 -13.98
CA HIS A 107 -15.70 -14.36 -13.08
C HIS A 107 -16.00 -14.76 -11.63
N PRO A 108 -15.49 -15.92 -11.16
CA PRO A 108 -15.61 -16.31 -9.76
C PRO A 108 -14.85 -15.29 -8.89
N ALA A 109 -15.32 -15.08 -7.66
CA ALA A 109 -14.69 -14.15 -6.71
C ALA A 109 -13.35 -14.71 -6.18
N GLN A 110 -12.32 -14.67 -7.02
CA GLN A 110 -10.99 -15.26 -6.77
C GLN A 110 -10.31 -14.66 -5.54
N ASP A 111 -10.62 -13.41 -5.20
CA ASP A 111 -10.01 -12.74 -4.05
C ASP A 111 -10.38 -13.37 -2.70
N TYR A 112 -11.46 -14.16 -2.62
CA TYR A 112 -11.72 -14.98 -1.42
C TYR A 112 -10.60 -15.99 -1.18
N GLU A 113 -10.06 -16.60 -2.23
CA GLU A 113 -8.94 -17.55 -2.11
C GLU A 113 -7.70 -16.84 -1.60
N THR A 114 -7.36 -15.69 -2.20
CA THR A 114 -6.24 -14.85 -1.76
C THR A 114 -6.39 -14.40 -0.30
N LEU A 115 -7.59 -13.97 0.12
CA LEU A 115 -7.84 -13.60 1.52
C LEU A 115 -7.62 -14.78 2.47
N ASN A 116 -8.11 -15.97 2.09
CA ASN A 116 -7.94 -17.17 2.88
C ASN A 116 -6.46 -17.60 2.96
N GLU A 117 -5.72 -17.50 1.85
CA GLU A 117 -4.28 -17.76 1.80
C GLU A 117 -3.49 -16.81 2.68
N ILE A 118 -3.84 -15.51 2.72
CA ILE A 118 -3.22 -14.53 3.61
C ILE A 118 -3.43 -14.96 5.07
N VAL A 119 -4.67 -15.21 5.49
CA VAL A 119 -4.98 -15.64 6.88
C VAL A 119 -4.21 -16.92 7.23
N GLY A 120 -4.27 -17.94 6.36
CA GLY A 120 -3.61 -19.22 6.56
C GLY A 120 -2.09 -19.10 6.63
N SER A 121 -1.47 -18.36 5.71
CA SER A 121 -0.02 -18.23 5.62
C SER A 121 0.56 -17.54 6.86
N TYR A 122 -0.07 -16.46 7.32
CA TYR A 122 0.39 -15.77 8.54
C TYR A 122 0.19 -16.64 9.79
N ALA A 123 -0.94 -17.34 9.92
CA ALA A 123 -1.16 -18.26 11.03
C ALA A 123 -0.11 -19.39 11.06
N ILE A 124 0.14 -20.04 9.91
CA ILE A 124 1.16 -21.10 9.77
C ILE A 124 2.55 -20.57 10.11
N SER A 125 2.90 -19.38 9.62
CA SER A 125 4.21 -18.77 9.92
C SER A 125 4.42 -18.49 11.41
N ALA A 126 3.34 -18.25 12.15
CA ALA A 126 3.33 -18.07 13.60
C ALA A 126 3.16 -19.37 14.40
N GLY A 127 3.06 -20.53 13.73
CA GLY A 127 2.83 -21.83 14.38
C GLY A 127 1.44 -21.99 14.97
N LEU A 128 0.44 -21.27 14.44
CA LEU A 128 -0.94 -21.31 14.89
C LEU A 128 -1.83 -22.11 13.93
N ASN A 129 -2.81 -22.81 14.49
CA ASN A 129 -3.92 -23.35 13.72
C ASN A 129 -4.91 -22.23 13.37
N VAL A 130 -5.70 -22.43 12.32
CA VAL A 130 -6.79 -21.53 11.92
C VAL A 130 -8.11 -22.11 12.42
N ASP A 131 -8.89 -21.31 13.17
CA ASP A 131 -10.23 -21.73 13.60
C ASP A 131 -11.14 -22.01 12.39
N THR A 132 -11.97 -23.04 12.49
CA THR A 132 -12.83 -23.51 11.39
C THR A 132 -13.87 -22.49 10.90
N GLY A 133 -14.16 -21.45 11.69
CA GLY A 133 -15.05 -20.36 11.31
C GLY A 133 -14.39 -19.29 10.42
N LEU A 134 -13.06 -19.27 10.31
CA LEU A 134 -12.32 -18.28 9.52
C LEU A 134 -12.28 -18.56 8.01
N PRO A 135 -12.08 -19.79 7.52
CA PRO A 135 -12.06 -20.07 6.07
C PRO A 135 -13.50 -20.12 5.48
N THR A 136 -14.33 -19.14 5.81
CA THR A 136 -15.72 -19.03 5.36
C THR A 136 -15.93 -17.75 4.56
N GLY A 137 -16.79 -17.80 3.53
CA GLY A 137 -17.10 -16.61 2.73
C GLY A 137 -17.62 -15.44 3.56
N ASP A 138 -18.44 -15.70 4.59
CA ASP A 138 -18.91 -14.65 5.52
C ASP A 138 -17.75 -13.99 6.27
N PHE A 139 -16.86 -14.77 6.88
CA PHE A 139 -15.72 -14.20 7.60
C PHE A 139 -14.79 -13.42 6.67
N LEU A 140 -14.48 -13.97 5.50
CA LEU A 140 -13.57 -13.34 4.54
C LEU A 140 -14.17 -12.04 3.96
N HIS A 141 -15.48 -11.99 3.73
CA HIS A 141 -16.15 -10.75 3.31
C HIS A 141 -16.11 -9.68 4.42
N ARG A 142 -16.29 -10.09 5.68
CA ARG A 142 -16.13 -9.20 6.85
C ARG A 142 -14.70 -8.72 7.00
N LEU A 143 -13.71 -9.57 6.76
CA LEU A 143 -12.29 -9.21 6.77
C LEU A 143 -11.98 -8.16 5.70
N ALA A 144 -12.44 -8.36 4.47
CA ALA A 144 -12.30 -7.37 3.40
C ALA A 144 -12.99 -6.04 3.77
N THR A 145 -14.20 -6.11 4.34
CA THR A 145 -14.93 -4.92 4.82
C THR A 145 -14.17 -4.19 5.93
N ALA A 146 -13.59 -4.93 6.89
CA ALA A 146 -12.79 -4.38 7.98
C ALA A 146 -11.53 -3.65 7.48
N GLY A 147 -10.93 -4.14 6.40
CA GLY A 147 -9.82 -3.50 5.67
C GLY A 147 -10.26 -2.51 4.58
N ALA A 148 -11.56 -2.14 4.52
CA ALA A 148 -12.12 -1.28 3.48
C ALA A 148 -11.73 -1.68 2.05
N PHE A 149 -11.65 -2.99 1.80
CA PHE A 149 -11.27 -3.61 0.52
C PHE A 149 -9.87 -3.23 0.02
N ARG A 150 -8.97 -2.85 0.93
CA ARG A 150 -7.55 -2.58 0.63
C ARG A 150 -6.68 -3.69 1.17
N TRP A 151 -5.90 -4.32 0.29
CA TRP A 151 -4.99 -5.41 0.63
C TRP A 151 -4.06 -5.09 1.80
N GLY A 152 -3.42 -3.91 1.80
CA GLY A 152 -2.52 -3.50 2.89
C GLY A 152 -3.21 -3.44 4.25
N LEU A 153 -4.43 -2.89 4.32
CA LEU A 153 -5.18 -2.82 5.57
C LEU A 153 -5.65 -4.20 6.06
N VAL A 154 -5.97 -5.11 5.13
CA VAL A 154 -6.28 -6.50 5.46
C VAL A 154 -5.05 -7.22 5.99
N ILE A 155 -3.90 -7.10 5.33
CA ILE A 155 -2.65 -7.73 5.76
C ILE A 155 -2.28 -7.26 7.17
N ASP A 156 -2.30 -5.95 7.43
CA ASP A 156 -2.06 -5.41 8.76
C ASP A 156 -3.03 -6.03 9.79
N MET A 157 -4.32 -6.08 9.47
CA MET A 157 -5.35 -6.64 10.35
C MET A 157 -5.09 -8.12 10.69
N VAL A 158 -4.66 -8.89 9.69
CA VAL A 158 -4.30 -10.31 9.88
C VAL A 158 -3.06 -10.43 10.76
N VAL A 159 -2.03 -9.62 10.52
CA VAL A 159 -0.80 -9.61 11.33
C VAL A 159 -1.11 -9.27 12.79
N ASP A 160 -1.91 -8.23 13.03
CA ASP A 160 -2.32 -7.81 14.37
C ASP A 160 -3.15 -8.91 15.08
N ALA A 161 -4.12 -9.51 14.39
CA ALA A 161 -4.94 -10.59 14.94
C ALA A 161 -4.10 -11.84 15.26
N VAL A 162 -3.15 -12.21 14.39
CA VAL A 162 -2.22 -13.32 14.61
C VAL A 162 -1.31 -13.03 15.81
N ALA A 163 -0.81 -11.80 15.96
CA ALA A 163 -0.01 -11.41 17.11
C ALA A 163 -0.79 -11.52 18.43
N LEU A 164 -2.06 -11.11 18.44
CA LEU A 164 -2.96 -11.27 19.60
C LEU A 164 -3.24 -12.76 19.91
N ALA A 165 -3.45 -13.58 18.90
CA ALA A 165 -3.62 -15.03 19.06
C ALA A 165 -2.37 -15.70 19.68
N VAL A 166 -1.17 -15.28 19.25
CA VAL A 166 0.10 -15.72 19.86
C VAL A 166 0.17 -15.31 21.33
N ALA A 167 -0.20 -14.07 21.66
CA ALA A 167 -0.22 -13.57 23.03
C ALA A 167 -1.22 -14.32 23.93
N ARG A 168 -2.35 -14.77 23.37
CA ARG A 168 -3.36 -15.58 24.05
C ARG A 168 -2.89 -17.01 24.37
N ARG A 169 -1.87 -17.52 23.68
CA ARG A 169 -1.22 -18.84 23.91
C ARG A 169 -2.14 -20.06 23.80
N GLU A 170 -3.19 -19.97 22.99
CA GLU A 170 -4.13 -21.08 22.77
C GLU A 170 -3.83 -21.87 21.49
N GLY A 171 -2.83 -21.47 20.70
CA GLY A 171 -2.37 -22.23 19.53
C GLY A 171 -3.33 -22.18 18.33
N VAL A 172 -4.33 -21.29 18.36
CA VAL A 172 -5.33 -21.11 17.31
C VAL A 172 -5.65 -19.63 17.14
N VAL A 173 -5.70 -19.13 15.90
CA VAL A 173 -6.26 -17.80 15.58
C VAL A 173 -7.77 -17.92 15.39
N ALA A 174 -8.53 -17.06 16.05
CA ALA A 174 -9.98 -17.08 16.08
C ALA A 174 -10.58 -15.70 15.77
N ARG A 175 -11.88 -15.65 15.50
CA ARG A 175 -12.62 -14.42 15.16
C ARG A 175 -12.47 -13.33 16.25
N SER A 176 -12.33 -13.72 17.51
CA SER A 176 -12.12 -12.80 18.63
C SER A 176 -10.83 -11.98 18.51
N ASP A 177 -9.77 -12.55 17.93
CA ASP A 177 -8.51 -11.84 17.77
C ASP A 177 -8.63 -10.75 16.69
N PHE A 178 -9.40 -11.00 15.63
CA PHE A 178 -9.73 -10.01 14.60
C PHE A 178 -10.62 -8.88 15.13
N VAL A 179 -11.60 -9.21 15.99
CA VAL A 179 -12.41 -8.20 16.70
C VAL A 179 -11.51 -7.31 17.55
N ALA A 180 -10.61 -7.90 18.33
CA ALA A 180 -9.70 -7.16 19.20
C ALA A 180 -8.73 -6.27 18.40
N ALA A 181 -8.08 -6.82 17.36
CA ALA A 181 -7.18 -6.08 16.48
C ALA A 181 -7.87 -4.88 15.82
N TRP A 182 -9.10 -5.08 15.33
CA TRP A 182 -9.86 -4.01 14.71
C TRP A 182 -10.27 -2.91 15.71
N CYS A 183 -10.71 -3.28 16.91
CA CYS A 183 -11.02 -2.32 17.96
C CYS A 183 -9.77 -1.52 18.40
N GLU A 184 -8.61 -2.17 18.53
CA GLU A 184 -7.34 -1.50 18.87
C GLU A 184 -6.93 -0.50 17.78
N LYS A 185 -7.02 -0.89 16.51
CA LYS A 185 -6.67 -0.02 15.37
C LYS A 185 -7.62 1.16 15.18
N THR A 186 -8.91 0.97 15.46
CA THR A 186 -9.94 2.00 15.21
C THR A 186 -10.32 2.84 16.41
N GLY A 187 -10.03 2.37 17.63
CA GLY A 187 -10.54 2.95 18.87
C GLY A 187 -12.05 2.79 19.06
N MET A 188 -12.75 2.02 18.22
CA MET A 188 -14.19 1.77 18.36
C MET A 188 -14.48 0.65 19.36
N ASN A 189 -15.67 0.68 19.95
CA ASN A 189 -16.10 -0.34 20.89
C ASN A 189 -16.39 -1.70 20.21
N GLN A 190 -16.42 -2.76 21.01
CA GLN A 190 -16.67 -4.13 20.53
C GLN A 190 -18.15 -4.41 20.23
N LEU A 191 -19.08 -3.50 20.57
CA LEU A 191 -20.52 -3.74 20.44
C LEU A 191 -20.96 -3.86 18.97
N ALA A 192 -20.29 -3.15 18.08
CA ALA A 192 -20.57 -3.21 16.64
C ALA A 192 -19.27 -3.14 15.84
N THR A 193 -18.77 -4.32 15.45
CA THR A 193 -17.60 -4.44 14.57
C THR A 193 -18.02 -5.05 13.22
N PRO A 194 -17.20 -4.92 12.17
CA PRO A 194 -17.44 -5.65 10.91
C PRO A 194 -17.56 -7.16 11.13
N PHE A 195 -16.87 -7.67 12.14
CA PHE A 195 -16.89 -9.08 12.50
C PHE A 195 -18.03 -9.46 13.44
N THR A 196 -18.87 -8.57 13.96
CA THR A 196 -19.95 -8.99 14.89
C THR A 196 -21.32 -8.53 14.47
N HIS A 197 -21.40 -7.51 13.62
CA HIS A 197 -22.67 -6.90 13.23
C HIS A 197 -23.25 -7.53 11.95
N ASP A 198 -24.54 -7.86 11.93
CA ASP A 198 -25.17 -8.52 10.78
C ASP A 198 -25.20 -7.65 9.53
N SER A 199 -25.47 -6.34 9.68
CA SER A 199 -25.50 -5.37 8.56
C SER A 199 -24.14 -4.71 8.26
N TYR A 200 -23.03 -5.42 8.46
CA TYR A 200 -21.68 -4.85 8.34
C TYR A 200 -21.39 -4.19 6.98
N GLU A 201 -21.86 -4.78 5.88
CA GLU A 201 -21.67 -4.25 4.51
C GLU A 201 -22.19 -2.81 4.32
N ARG A 202 -23.25 -2.44 5.05
CA ARG A 202 -23.87 -1.11 4.94
C ARG A 202 -23.30 -0.13 5.97
N MET A 203 -22.87 -0.65 7.12
CA MET A 203 -22.47 0.17 8.25
C MET A 203 -21.05 0.72 8.12
N PHE A 204 -20.15 -0.06 7.51
CA PHE A 204 -18.73 0.27 7.37
C PHE A 204 -18.43 0.68 5.92
N ARG A 205 -17.96 1.92 5.74
CA ARG A 205 -17.77 2.49 4.40
C ARG A 205 -16.36 2.30 3.86
N ARG A 206 -16.27 2.10 2.54
CA ARG A 206 -15.02 1.99 1.76
C ARG A 206 -14.20 3.29 1.71
N ASP A 207 -14.86 4.44 1.64
CA ASP A 207 -14.24 5.75 1.40
C ASP A 207 -13.53 6.33 2.62
N LYS A 208 -13.96 5.95 3.83
CA LYS A 208 -13.40 6.42 5.11
C LYS A 208 -13.14 5.23 6.04
N PRO A 209 -12.09 4.42 5.79
CA PRO A 209 -11.71 3.36 6.71
C PRO A 209 -11.56 3.92 8.13
N PHE A 210 -12.09 3.20 9.11
CA PHE A 210 -11.94 3.50 10.54
C PHE A 210 -12.69 4.74 11.06
N ARG A 211 -13.62 5.32 10.28
CA ARG A 211 -14.61 6.27 10.80
C ARG A 211 -15.99 5.62 10.81
N ALA A 212 -16.66 5.61 11.97
CA ALA A 212 -18.03 5.13 12.06
C ALA A 212 -18.91 6.07 11.23
N ALA A 213 -19.81 5.51 10.42
CA ALA A 213 -20.79 6.32 9.69
C ALA A 213 -21.86 6.93 10.63
N ILE A 214 -21.81 6.62 11.93
CA ILE A 214 -22.66 7.20 12.95
C ILE A 214 -22.08 8.57 13.31
N GLY A 215 -22.62 9.61 12.68
CA GLY A 215 -22.53 10.96 13.23
C GLY A 215 -23.26 11.02 14.56
N THR A 216 -22.68 11.74 15.52
CA THR A 216 -23.43 12.34 16.64
C THR A 216 -24.57 13.18 16.11
#